data_AF-A0AAJ0H5A6-F1
#
_entry.id   AF-A0AAJ0H5A6-F1
#
_cell.length_a   1.000
_cell.length_b   1.000
_cell.length_c   1.000
_cell.angle_alpha   90.00
_cell.angle_beta   90.00
_cell.angle_gamma   90.00
#
_symmetry.space_group_name_H-M   'P 1'
#
loop_
_entity.id
_entity.type
_entity.pdbx_description
1 polymer ?
#
loop_
_entity_poly.entity_id
_entity_poly.type
_entity_poly.pdbx_seq_one_letter_code
_entity_poly.pdbx_strand_id
1 'polypeptide(L)'
;MPPKRKSIDAEVSASAVPATSKKQKVGTTQGNHTLEELLSWEHDELAEYAFSLQTSATPQQAAPTKKGAAAAVSAPSALTADEINTKAALLQQAIERGVRKDMKWQNSCRNGTSRFAFSTGVACDEVMLRALRLPDGKKQWKQKKITIAEFQACVGYVKKSIRYGVLVLTGENVIIKWSPEDNTLRVSGTYGMPQVQKFDDE
;
A
#
# COMPACT_ATOMS: atom_id res chain seq x y z
N MET A 1 -41.14 -8.49 -29.63
CA MET A 1 -42.51 -8.37 -29.08
C MET A 1 -42.65 -9.31 -27.87
N PRO A 2 -43.41 -8.92 -26.83
CA PRO A 2 -43.21 -9.25 -25.41
C PRO A 2 -44.21 -10.31 -24.89
N PRO A 3 -44.25 -10.62 -23.57
CA PRO A 3 -44.97 -9.80 -22.57
C PRO A 3 -44.13 -9.55 -21.30
N LYS A 4 -44.04 -8.33 -20.71
CA LYS A 4 -45.00 -7.54 -19.90
C LYS A 4 -45.62 -8.27 -18.70
N ARG A 5 -45.28 -7.81 -17.48
CA ARG A 5 -46.09 -7.68 -16.23
C ARG A 5 -45.13 -7.24 -15.11
N LYS A 6 -45.49 -6.45 -14.09
CA LYS A 6 -46.53 -5.44 -13.83
C LYS A 6 -46.11 -4.82 -12.48
N SER A 7 -46.34 -3.52 -12.34
CA SER A 7 -46.23 -2.70 -11.13
C SER A 7 -47.09 -3.18 -9.97
N ILE A 8 -46.66 -2.90 -8.74
CA ILE A 8 -47.50 -2.72 -7.54
C ILE A 8 -46.97 -1.49 -6.79
N ASP A 9 -47.82 -0.47 -6.75
CA ASP A 9 -47.85 0.65 -5.80
C ASP A 9 -48.55 0.20 -4.52
N ALA A 10 -48.14 0.71 -3.36
CA ALA A 10 -49.00 0.92 -2.19
C ALA A 10 -48.34 1.88 -1.19
N GLU A 11 -48.65 3.16 -1.37
CA GLU A 11 -48.55 4.26 -0.41
C GLU A 11 -49.62 4.08 0.69
N VAL A 12 -49.30 4.25 1.99
CA VAL A 12 -50.22 4.86 2.97
C VAL A 12 -49.45 5.63 4.06
N SER A 13 -49.82 6.91 4.15
CA SER A 13 -49.45 7.97 5.07
C SER A 13 -49.75 7.77 6.57
N ALA A 14 -49.00 8.50 7.41
CA ALA A 14 -49.50 9.54 8.33
C ALA A 14 -48.94 9.51 9.78
N SER A 15 -48.16 10.55 10.09
CA SER A 15 -48.02 11.34 11.33
C SER A 15 -48.32 10.75 12.71
N ALA A 16 -47.34 10.90 13.63
CA ALA A 16 -47.51 11.67 14.87
C ALA A 16 -46.16 11.92 15.58
N VAL A 17 -45.89 13.18 15.92
CA VAL A 17 -44.83 13.65 16.85
C VAL A 17 -45.35 13.52 18.30
N PRO A 18 -44.49 13.43 19.34
CA PRO A 18 -44.24 14.65 20.14
C PRO A 18 -42.84 14.80 20.79
N ALA A 19 -42.47 16.08 20.95
CA ALA A 19 -41.83 16.73 22.12
C ALA A 19 -40.40 16.38 22.62
N THR A 20 -39.49 17.31 22.34
CA THR A 20 -38.51 18.00 23.21
C THR A 20 -37.83 17.26 24.38
N SER A 21 -36.48 17.21 24.38
CA SER A 21 -35.63 17.63 25.52
C SER A 21 -34.11 17.58 25.24
N LYS A 22 -33.44 18.69 25.59
CA LYS A 22 -32.10 18.82 26.20
C LYS A 22 -30.84 18.30 25.48
N LYS A 23 -30.09 19.28 24.96
CA LYS A 23 -28.65 19.56 25.17
C LYS A 23 -27.81 18.36 25.67
N GLN A 24 -27.10 17.71 24.75
CA GLN A 24 -25.93 16.91 25.09
C GLN A 24 -24.79 17.22 24.12
N LYS A 25 -23.78 17.89 24.68
CA LYS A 25 -22.48 18.16 24.10
C LYS A 25 -21.80 16.80 23.85
N VAL A 26 -21.71 16.36 22.60
CA VAL A 26 -21.00 15.13 22.20
C VAL A 26 -19.91 15.54 21.25
N GLY A 27 -18.68 15.18 21.62
CA GLY A 27 -17.47 15.60 20.96
C GLY A 27 -17.41 15.20 19.50
N THR A 28 -16.89 16.13 18.69
CA THR A 28 -16.54 16.00 17.29
C THR A 28 -15.74 14.74 17.06
N THR A 29 -16.42 13.70 16.59
CA THR A 29 -15.80 12.49 16.07
C THR A 29 -15.50 12.79 14.61
N GLN A 30 -14.22 12.80 14.23
CA GLN A 30 -13.78 13.02 12.85
C GLN A 30 -14.22 11.83 11.98
N GLY A 31 -15.45 11.88 11.49
CA GLY A 31 -16.00 10.98 10.48
C GLY A 31 -15.96 11.65 9.11
N ASN A 32 -15.74 10.85 8.05
CA ASN A 32 -15.78 11.33 6.67
C ASN A 32 -17.21 11.76 6.32
N HIS A 33 -17.53 13.06 6.46
CA HIS A 33 -18.82 13.62 6.06
C HIS A 33 -19.01 13.49 4.54
N THR A 34 -20.21 13.08 4.13
CA THR A 34 -20.57 12.96 2.70
C THR A 34 -21.00 14.32 2.15
N LEU A 35 -20.87 14.50 0.82
CA LEU A 35 -21.13 15.80 0.16
C LEU A 35 -22.57 16.31 0.37
N GLU A 36 -23.54 15.39 0.42
CA GLU A 36 -24.96 15.70 0.64
C GLU A 36 -25.24 16.21 2.06
N GLU A 37 -24.46 15.75 3.03
CA GLU A 37 -24.55 16.13 4.43
C GLU A 37 -24.01 17.55 4.65
N LEU A 38 -22.88 17.88 4.01
CA LEU A 38 -22.27 19.22 4.07
C LEU A 38 -23.16 20.30 3.43
N LEU A 39 -23.93 19.95 2.40
CA LEU A 39 -24.90 20.86 1.76
C LEU A 39 -26.13 21.13 2.64
N SER A 40 -26.38 20.29 3.64
CA SER A 40 -27.52 20.39 4.55
C SER A 40 -27.22 21.20 5.82
N TRP A 41 -25.95 21.54 6.06
CA TRP A 41 -25.54 22.30 7.24
C TRP A 41 -25.80 23.79 7.11
N GLU A 42 -26.00 24.42 8.26
CA GLU A 42 -26.08 25.87 8.35
C GLU A 42 -24.69 26.50 8.13
N HIS A 43 -24.65 27.73 7.60
CA HIS A 43 -23.40 28.38 7.20
C HIS A 43 -22.39 28.51 8.36
N ASP A 44 -22.90 28.71 9.59
CA ASP A 44 -22.07 28.86 10.78
C ASP A 44 -21.38 27.53 11.16
N GLU A 45 -22.09 26.40 11.08
CA GLU A 45 -21.52 25.07 11.36
C GLU A 45 -20.49 24.68 10.31
N LEU A 46 -20.75 25.04 9.05
CA LEU A 46 -19.83 24.80 7.93
C LEU A 46 -18.54 25.62 8.09
N ALA A 47 -18.65 26.86 8.58
CA ALA A 47 -17.51 27.72 8.88
C ALA A 47 -16.65 27.16 10.03
N GLU A 48 -17.26 26.70 11.12
CA GLU A 48 -16.53 26.07 12.23
C GLU A 48 -15.82 24.78 11.79
N TYR A 49 -16.48 23.96 10.99
CA TYR A 49 -15.89 22.74 10.45
C TYR A 49 -14.72 23.04 9.51
N ALA A 50 -14.88 23.97 8.58
CA ALA A 50 -13.79 24.42 7.71
C ALA A 50 -12.61 25.01 8.49
N PHE A 51 -12.89 25.79 9.55
CA PHE A 51 -11.87 26.34 10.44
C PHE A 51 -11.13 25.24 11.22
N SER A 52 -11.83 24.20 11.66
CA SER A 52 -11.24 23.04 12.33
C SER A 52 -10.33 22.24 11.39
N LEU A 53 -10.76 22.03 10.13
CA LEU A 53 -9.95 21.39 9.09
C LEU A 53 -8.72 22.24 8.79
N GLN A 54 -8.89 23.55 8.61
CA GLN A 54 -7.78 24.47 8.38
C GLN A 54 -6.80 24.50 9.55
N THR A 55 -7.27 24.48 10.79
CA THR A 55 -6.42 24.43 11.99
C THR A 55 -5.64 23.12 12.08
N SER A 56 -6.28 22.00 11.75
CA SER A 56 -5.62 20.69 11.71
C SER A 56 -4.67 20.53 10.53
N ALA A 57 -4.92 21.22 9.41
CA ALA A 57 -4.13 21.16 8.18
C ALA A 57 -3.05 22.26 8.08
N THR A 58 -3.07 23.28 8.94
CA THR A 58 -2.09 24.38 8.93
C THR A 58 -0.96 24.07 9.91
N PRO A 59 0.21 23.60 9.45
CA PRO A 59 1.43 23.65 10.25
C PRO A 59 1.84 25.13 10.41
N GLN A 60 1.41 25.71 11.52
CA GLN A 60 2.09 26.77 12.28
C GLN A 60 2.91 27.78 11.44
N GLN A 61 2.24 28.63 10.67
CA GLN A 61 2.80 29.95 10.37
C GLN A 61 2.56 30.87 11.58
N ALA A 62 3.58 31.05 12.40
CA ALA A 62 3.65 32.16 13.34
C ALA A 62 5.02 32.84 13.25
N ALA A 63 4.94 34.16 13.29
CA ALA A 63 5.97 35.19 13.13
C ALA A 63 7.21 35.05 14.06
N PRO A 64 8.28 35.85 13.85
CA PRO A 64 9.62 35.57 14.33
C PRO A 64 9.89 36.15 15.72
N THR A 65 10.23 35.32 16.71
CA THR A 65 11.00 35.77 17.88
C THR A 65 11.83 34.65 18.52
N LYS A 66 13.15 34.82 18.42
CA LYS A 66 14.21 34.52 19.41
C LYS A 66 14.21 33.17 20.16
N LYS A 67 15.22 32.37 19.77
CA LYS A 67 16.32 31.82 20.61
C LYS A 67 15.97 30.68 21.59
N GLY A 68 16.20 29.47 21.09
CA GLY A 68 17.03 28.45 21.78
C GLY A 68 16.36 27.58 22.83
N ALA A 69 15.93 26.38 22.44
CA ALA A 69 16.04 25.15 23.23
C ALA A 69 15.81 23.95 22.32
N ALA A 70 16.65 22.93 22.47
CA ALA A 70 16.65 21.70 21.69
C ALA A 70 15.28 20.99 21.74
N ALA A 71 14.71 20.71 20.57
CA ALA A 71 13.58 19.80 20.43
C ALA A 71 13.70 19.05 19.09
N ALA A 72 13.42 17.75 19.18
CA ALA A 72 13.59 16.74 18.16
C ALA A 72 13.14 17.17 16.76
N VAL A 73 14.01 16.86 15.79
CA VAL A 73 13.75 16.97 14.35
C VAL A 73 12.59 16.02 14.01
N SER A 74 11.37 16.56 13.95
CA SER A 74 10.23 15.86 13.35
C SER A 74 10.45 15.76 11.85
N ALA A 75 10.57 14.52 11.38
CA ALA A 75 10.66 14.15 9.98
C ALA A 75 9.30 14.40 9.27
N PRO A 76 9.30 14.63 7.94
CA PRO A 76 8.15 15.14 7.22
C PRO A 76 7.09 14.05 7.04
N SER A 77 5.83 14.37 7.40
CA SER A 77 4.61 13.61 7.14
C SER A 77 4.71 12.11 7.40
N ALA A 78 4.80 11.74 8.68
CA ALA A 78 4.70 10.35 9.11
C ALA A 78 3.35 9.78 8.66
N LEU A 79 3.35 9.07 7.52
CA LEU A 79 2.35 8.06 7.23
C LEU A 79 2.17 7.26 8.51
N THR A 80 0.94 7.13 8.98
CA THR A 80 0.67 6.39 10.22
C THR A 80 1.25 4.98 10.08
N ALA A 81 1.74 4.37 11.16
CA ALA A 81 2.39 3.06 11.10
C ALA A 81 1.50 2.00 10.41
N ASP A 82 0.18 2.13 10.56
CA ASP A 82 -0.81 1.29 9.89
C ASP A 82 -0.90 1.54 8.38
N GLU A 83 -0.82 2.80 7.93
CA GLU A 83 -0.71 3.12 6.50
C GLU A 83 0.58 2.59 5.87
N ILE A 84 1.69 2.59 6.61
CA ILE A 84 2.95 2.02 6.14
C ILE A 84 2.79 0.50 5.97
N ASN A 85 2.19 -0.19 6.93
CA ASN A 85 1.97 -1.64 6.86
C ASN A 85 1.03 -2.03 5.71
N THR A 86 -0.07 -1.29 5.53
CA THR A 86 -1.01 -1.55 4.42
C THR A 86 -0.37 -1.31 3.06
N LYS A 87 0.36 -0.20 2.89
CA LYS A 87 1.12 0.07 1.66
C LYS A 87 2.23 -0.95 1.44
N ALA A 88 2.89 -1.42 2.50
CA ALA A 88 3.92 -2.46 2.40
C ALA A 88 3.32 -3.79 1.91
N ALA A 89 2.16 -4.19 2.42
CA ALA A 89 1.45 -5.38 1.96
C ALA A 89 1.00 -5.26 0.50
N LEU A 90 0.49 -4.09 0.10
CA LEU A 90 0.14 -3.81 -1.30
C LEU A 90 1.38 -3.86 -2.21
N LEU A 91 2.51 -3.34 -1.75
CA LEU A 91 3.78 -3.38 -2.47
C LEU A 91 4.27 -4.83 -2.63
N GLN A 92 4.22 -5.64 -1.57
CA GLN A 92 4.55 -7.07 -1.64
C GLN A 92 3.69 -7.78 -2.70
N GLN A 93 2.36 -7.57 -2.68
CA GLN A 93 1.47 -8.14 -3.69
C GLN A 93 1.77 -7.62 -5.10
N ALA A 94 2.11 -6.34 -5.25
CA ALA A 94 2.48 -5.75 -6.54
C ALA A 94 3.77 -6.39 -7.09
N ILE A 95 4.77 -6.60 -6.23
CA ILE A 95 6.00 -7.31 -6.59
C ILE A 95 5.69 -8.75 -6.99
N GLU A 96 4.91 -9.47 -6.19
CA GLU A 96 4.54 -10.86 -6.48
C GLU A 96 3.85 -11.00 -7.84
N ARG A 97 2.84 -10.15 -8.10
CA ARG A 97 2.10 -10.11 -9.36
C ARG A 97 3.00 -9.70 -10.52
N GLY A 98 3.87 -8.72 -10.31
CA GLY A 98 4.83 -8.22 -11.30
C GLY A 98 5.82 -9.29 -11.73
N VAL A 99 6.46 -9.95 -10.76
CA VAL A 99 7.39 -11.06 -11.02
C VAL A 99 6.67 -12.22 -11.72
N ARG A 100 5.48 -12.61 -11.24
CA ARG A 100 4.69 -13.68 -11.88
C ARG A 100 4.30 -13.33 -13.32
N LYS A 101 4.05 -12.05 -13.62
CA LYS A 101 3.76 -11.58 -14.98
C LYS A 101 5.00 -11.71 -15.88
N ASP A 102 6.17 -11.34 -15.36
CA ASP A 102 7.45 -11.40 -16.08
C ASP A 102 7.99 -12.82 -16.29
N MET A 103 7.56 -13.79 -15.46
CA MET A 103 7.88 -15.20 -15.64
C MET A 103 7.19 -15.77 -16.89
N LYS A 104 7.79 -15.61 -18.06
CA LYS A 104 7.29 -16.21 -19.30
C LYS A 104 8.09 -17.48 -19.60
N TRP A 105 7.45 -18.47 -20.22
CA TRP A 105 8.21 -19.63 -20.66
C TRP A 105 9.26 -19.20 -21.70
N GLN A 106 10.52 -19.54 -21.44
CA GLN A 106 11.66 -19.35 -22.33
C GLN A 106 12.47 -20.64 -22.38
N ASN A 107 13.24 -20.88 -23.45
CA ASN A 107 14.05 -22.10 -23.55
C ASN A 107 15.07 -22.21 -22.40
N SER A 108 15.60 -21.07 -21.93
CA SER A 108 16.49 -20.97 -20.77
C SER A 108 15.80 -21.32 -19.43
N CYS A 109 14.46 -21.38 -19.37
CA CYS A 109 13.74 -21.81 -18.17
C CYS A 109 14.02 -23.29 -17.85
N ARG A 110 14.37 -24.09 -18.87
CA ARG A 110 14.70 -25.51 -18.69
C ARG A 110 15.92 -25.72 -17.80
N ASN A 111 16.88 -24.80 -17.87
CA ASN A 111 18.12 -24.84 -17.11
C ASN A 111 18.06 -23.97 -15.83
N GLY A 112 16.92 -23.31 -15.55
CA GLY A 112 16.81 -22.43 -14.38
C GLY A 112 17.57 -21.10 -14.50
N THR A 113 18.00 -20.69 -15.70
CA THR A 113 18.86 -19.51 -15.90
C THR A 113 18.14 -18.31 -16.51
N SER A 114 16.81 -18.38 -16.66
CA SER A 114 16.04 -17.24 -17.18
C SER A 114 16.05 -16.10 -16.17
N ARG A 115 16.22 -14.88 -16.64
CA ARG A 115 16.29 -13.69 -15.76
C ARG A 115 14.98 -12.94 -15.81
N PHE A 116 14.51 -12.49 -14.66
CA PHE A 116 13.41 -11.52 -14.57
C PHE A 116 13.95 -10.19 -14.03
N ALA A 117 13.31 -9.10 -14.42
CA ALA A 117 13.60 -7.78 -13.90
C ALA A 117 12.30 -6.96 -13.88
N PHE A 118 11.72 -6.84 -12.69
CA PHE A 118 10.50 -6.08 -12.46
C PHE A 118 10.84 -4.75 -11.80
N SER A 119 10.15 -3.67 -12.19
CA SER A 119 10.33 -2.34 -11.62
C SER A 119 8.98 -1.78 -11.19
N THR A 120 8.90 -1.26 -9.96
CA THR A 120 7.70 -0.62 -9.43
C THR A 120 8.05 0.68 -8.73
N GLY A 121 7.19 1.68 -8.87
CA GLY A 121 7.25 2.88 -8.03
C GLY A 121 6.83 2.54 -6.61
N VAL A 122 7.49 3.13 -5.63
CA VAL A 122 7.17 3.04 -4.21
C VAL A 122 6.89 4.44 -3.69
N ALA A 123 5.90 4.60 -2.81
CA ALA A 123 5.52 5.91 -2.32
C ALA A 123 6.60 6.52 -1.39
N CYS A 124 7.22 5.71 -0.53
CA CYS A 124 8.20 6.17 0.48
C CYS A 124 9.24 5.09 0.77
N ASP A 125 10.43 5.50 1.24
CA ASP A 125 11.53 4.61 1.62
C ASP A 125 11.14 3.67 2.79
N GLU A 126 10.40 4.20 3.77
CA GLU A 126 9.93 3.42 4.93
C GLU A 126 9.00 2.28 4.55
N VAL A 127 8.12 2.49 3.55
CA VAL A 127 7.22 1.46 3.03
C VAL A 127 8.02 0.31 2.42
N MET A 128 9.11 0.63 1.73
CA MET A 128 9.97 -0.38 1.10
C MET A 128 10.79 -1.16 2.13
N LEU A 129 11.39 -0.47 3.10
CA LEU A 129 12.11 -1.09 4.21
C LEU A 129 11.19 -2.04 4.98
N ARG A 130 9.97 -1.59 5.27
CA ARG A 130 8.95 -2.41 5.94
C ARG A 130 8.50 -3.59 5.10
N ALA A 131 8.26 -3.40 3.79
CA ALA A 131 7.83 -4.45 2.88
C ALA A 131 8.87 -5.57 2.72
N LEU A 132 10.16 -5.23 2.73
CA LEU A 132 11.26 -6.19 2.59
C LEU A 132 11.83 -6.67 3.93
N ARG A 133 11.22 -6.26 5.06
CA ARG A 133 11.67 -6.55 6.43
C ARG A 133 13.17 -6.26 6.63
N LEU A 134 13.67 -5.23 5.96
CA LEU A 134 15.08 -4.85 6.04
C LEU A 134 15.29 -3.99 7.29
N PRO A 135 16.44 -4.14 7.99
CA PRO A 135 16.72 -3.33 9.16
C PRO A 135 16.77 -1.85 8.79
N ASP A 136 16.13 -1.01 9.61
CA ASP A 136 16.12 0.46 9.49
C ASP A 136 17.54 1.02 9.68
N GLY A 137 18.35 0.91 8.62
CA GLY A 137 19.69 1.45 8.58
C GLY A 137 19.68 2.77 7.82
N LYS A 138 20.16 3.85 8.47
CA LYS A 138 20.39 5.20 7.91
C LYS A 138 21.16 5.27 6.58
N LYS A 139 21.67 4.15 6.06
CA LYS A 139 22.39 4.09 4.79
C LYS A 139 21.46 3.53 3.71
N GLN A 140 20.83 4.42 2.96
CA GLN A 140 20.10 4.08 1.73
C GLN A 140 21.00 3.24 0.82
N TRP A 141 20.67 1.97 0.70
CA TRP A 141 21.41 1.04 -0.12
C TRP A 141 20.93 1.20 -1.57
N LYS A 142 21.85 1.48 -2.49
CA LYS A 142 21.51 1.50 -3.92
C LYS A 142 21.14 0.11 -4.43
N GLN A 143 21.75 -0.93 -3.86
CA GLN A 143 21.53 -2.31 -4.24
C GLN A 143 21.76 -3.24 -3.04
N LYS A 144 20.85 -4.18 -2.83
CA LYS A 144 20.92 -5.23 -1.81
C LYS A 144 20.75 -6.59 -2.50
N LYS A 145 21.58 -7.55 -2.11
CA LYS A 145 21.40 -8.96 -2.44
C LYS A 145 20.68 -9.61 -1.26
N ILE A 146 19.60 -10.32 -1.54
CA ILE A 146 18.76 -11.01 -0.56
C ILE A 146 18.62 -12.46 -1.03
N THR A 147 18.69 -13.43 -0.12
CA THR A 147 18.52 -14.84 -0.46
C THR A 147 17.08 -15.09 -0.92
N ILE A 148 16.85 -16.10 -1.79
CA ILE A 148 15.49 -16.43 -2.25
C ILE A 148 14.56 -16.74 -1.07
N ALA A 149 15.04 -17.42 -0.03
CA ALA A 149 14.26 -17.73 1.16
C ALA A 149 13.76 -16.48 1.89
N GLU A 150 14.62 -15.49 2.09
CA GLU A 150 14.24 -14.21 2.70
C GLU A 150 13.27 -13.42 1.81
N PHE A 151 13.52 -13.41 0.50
CA PHE A 151 12.61 -12.78 -0.45
C PHE A 151 11.22 -13.42 -0.43
N GLN A 152 11.14 -14.76 -0.40
CA GLN A 152 9.88 -15.50 -0.30
C GLN A 152 9.21 -15.34 1.07
N ALA A 153 9.98 -15.16 2.14
CA ALA A 153 9.43 -14.87 3.47
C ALA A 153 8.77 -13.48 3.56
N CYS A 154 9.21 -12.54 2.71
CA CYS A 154 8.67 -11.17 2.67
C CYS A 154 7.54 -11.02 1.66
N VAL A 155 7.74 -11.47 0.43
CA VAL A 155 6.82 -11.27 -0.70
C VAL A 155 5.81 -12.42 -0.86
N GLY A 156 6.14 -13.58 -0.31
CA GLY A 156 5.39 -14.83 -0.51
C GLY A 156 6.00 -15.73 -1.58
N TYR A 157 5.43 -16.92 -1.73
CA TYR A 157 5.94 -17.92 -2.65
C TYR A 157 5.47 -17.63 -4.08
N VAL A 158 6.38 -17.14 -4.92
CA VAL A 158 6.10 -16.88 -6.34
C VAL A 158 6.21 -18.17 -7.16
N LYS A 159 5.07 -18.69 -7.63
CA LYS A 159 4.97 -19.80 -8.60
C LYS A 159 4.15 -19.38 -9.82
N LYS A 160 4.46 -19.94 -10.98
CA LYS A 160 3.62 -19.82 -12.18
C LYS A 160 3.42 -21.17 -12.84
N SER A 161 2.17 -21.60 -12.97
CA SER A 161 1.82 -22.82 -13.71
C SER A 161 2.02 -22.62 -15.22
N ILE A 162 2.59 -23.64 -15.87
CA ILE A 162 2.74 -23.75 -17.31
C ILE A 162 2.19 -25.12 -17.75
N ARG A 163 2.05 -25.34 -19.07
CA ARG A 163 1.40 -26.54 -19.63
C ARG A 163 1.92 -27.87 -19.08
N TYR A 164 3.22 -27.99 -18.84
CA TYR A 164 3.87 -29.23 -18.39
C TYR A 164 4.69 -29.06 -17.11
N GLY A 165 4.36 -28.09 -16.27
CA GLY A 165 5.12 -27.86 -15.04
C GLY A 165 4.78 -26.56 -14.31
N VAL A 166 5.67 -26.17 -13.41
CA VAL A 166 5.57 -24.93 -12.65
C VAL A 166 6.92 -24.23 -12.72
N LEU A 167 6.90 -22.93 -13.03
CA LEU A 167 8.05 -22.07 -12.92
C LEU A 167 8.16 -21.55 -11.49
N VAL A 168 9.36 -21.60 -10.95
CA VAL A 168 9.72 -21.10 -9.63
C VAL A 168 10.92 -20.18 -9.74
N LEU A 169 11.16 -19.38 -8.71
CA LEU A 169 12.42 -18.64 -8.60
C LEU A 169 13.56 -19.65 -8.43
N THR A 170 14.57 -19.56 -9.28
CA THR A 170 15.73 -20.46 -9.30
C THR A 170 16.98 -19.62 -9.13
N GLY A 171 17.96 -20.08 -8.36
CA GLY A 171 19.16 -19.33 -8.03
C GLY A 171 19.36 -19.17 -6.52
N GLU A 172 20.46 -18.56 -6.12
CA GLU A 172 20.76 -18.38 -4.71
C GLU A 172 20.26 -17.04 -4.16
N ASN A 173 20.35 -16.00 -4.99
CA ASN A 173 20.17 -14.61 -4.57
C ASN A 173 19.29 -13.82 -5.54
N VAL A 174 18.43 -12.96 -4.99
CA VAL A 174 17.67 -11.91 -5.69
C VAL A 174 18.35 -10.58 -5.44
N ILE A 175 18.46 -9.77 -6.49
CA ILE A 175 19.06 -8.44 -6.44
C ILE A 175 17.93 -7.41 -6.42
N ILE A 176 17.88 -6.64 -5.35
CA ILE A 176 16.95 -5.52 -5.19
C ILE A 176 17.75 -4.23 -5.34
N LYS A 177 17.38 -3.40 -6.31
CA LYS A 177 17.98 -2.09 -6.57
C LYS A 177 16.96 -1.01 -6.21
N TRP A 178 17.38 -0.04 -5.41
CA TRP A 178 16.58 1.11 -5.03
C TRP A 178 17.16 2.39 -5.64
N SER A 179 16.30 3.14 -6.31
CA SER A 179 16.60 4.49 -6.81
C SER A 179 15.80 5.51 -5.98
N PRO A 180 16.46 6.24 -5.06
CA PRO A 180 15.76 7.21 -4.20
C PRO A 180 15.28 8.45 -4.98
N GLU A 181 15.89 8.78 -6.12
CA GLU A 181 15.50 9.92 -6.96
C GLU A 181 14.15 9.69 -7.65
N ASP A 182 13.95 8.50 -8.22
CA ASP A 182 12.73 8.12 -8.94
C ASP A 182 11.71 7.38 -8.04
N ASN A 183 12.03 7.20 -6.75
CA ASN A 183 11.32 6.32 -5.83
C ASN A 183 10.97 4.95 -6.44
N THR A 184 11.90 4.38 -7.20
CA THR A 184 11.65 3.18 -8.00
C THR A 184 12.45 1.99 -7.46
N LEU A 185 11.74 0.90 -7.17
CA LEU A 185 12.29 -0.37 -6.72
C LEU A 185 12.38 -1.34 -7.91
N ARG A 186 13.58 -1.78 -8.23
CA ARG A 186 13.82 -2.80 -9.26
C ARG A 186 14.27 -4.11 -8.62
N VAL A 187 13.47 -5.15 -8.81
CA VAL A 187 13.75 -6.51 -8.35
C VAL A 187 14.21 -7.33 -9.55
N SER A 188 15.36 -7.97 -9.44
CA SER A 188 15.91 -8.82 -10.49
C SER A 188 16.44 -10.12 -9.93
N GLY A 189 16.27 -11.20 -10.67
CA GLY A 189 16.70 -12.52 -10.25
C GLY A 189 16.57 -13.52 -11.37
N THR A 190 16.64 -14.80 -11.02
CA THR A 190 16.55 -15.92 -11.95
C THR A 190 15.34 -16.80 -11.64
N TYR A 191 14.81 -17.44 -12.68
CA TYR A 191 13.65 -18.33 -12.61
C TYR A 191 13.72 -19.45 -13.66
N GLY A 192 12.96 -20.51 -13.42
CA GLY A 192 12.84 -21.63 -14.34
C GLY A 192 12.14 -22.83 -13.73
N MET A 193 12.34 -23.99 -14.33
CA MET A 193 11.84 -25.24 -13.78
C MET A 193 12.62 -25.61 -12.51
N PRO A 194 11.95 -26.18 -11.49
CA PRO A 194 12.62 -26.69 -10.31
C PRO A 194 13.66 -27.72 -10.75
N GLN A 195 14.93 -27.37 -10.63
CA GLN A 195 16.00 -28.32 -10.88
C GLN A 195 15.98 -29.27 -9.70
N VAL A 196 15.81 -30.57 -9.98
CA VAL A 196 16.13 -31.60 -8.99
C VAL A 196 17.61 -31.44 -8.73
N GLN A 197 17.97 -31.03 -7.52
CA GLN A 197 19.35 -30.91 -7.09
C GLN A 197 19.98 -32.28 -7.33
N LYS A 198 20.84 -32.37 -8.34
CA LYS A 198 21.57 -33.59 -8.62
C LYS A 198 22.47 -33.77 -7.39
N PHE A 199 22.15 -34.77 -6.58
CA PHE A 199 23.11 -35.30 -5.64
C PHE A 199 24.16 -35.95 -6.52
N ASP A 200 25.32 -35.30 -6.64
CA ASP A 200 26.50 -35.94 -7.19
C ASP A 200 26.88 -37.03 -6.17
N ASP A 201 26.52 -38.29 -6.48
CA ASP A 201 27.05 -39.48 -5.81
C ASP A 201 28.56 -39.53 -6.10
N GLU A 202 29.37 -39.32 -5.05
CA GLU A 202 30.83 -39.47 -5.04
C GLU A 202 31.23 -40.93 -4.76
#